data_AF-A0AA96EFL8-F1
#
_entry.id   AF-A0AA96EFL8-F1
#
_cell.length_a   1.000
_cell.length_b   1.000
_cell.length_c   1.000
_cell.angle_alpha   90.00
_cell.angle_beta   90.00
_cell.angle_gamma   90.00
#
_symmetry.space_group_name_H-M   'P 1'
#
loop_
_entity.id
_entity.type
_entity.pdbx_description
1 polymer ?
#
loop_
_entity_poly.entity_id
_entity_poly.type
_entity_poly.pdbx_seq_one_letter_code
_entity_poly.pdbx_strand_id
1 'polypeptide(L)'
;MPSHKSGGKTTSGGATGINKAGSVAGKHTSPKKGKPYTAKSDKTLTASQAKSGGFRPDVVKQVAAGKSISKGSFRSPSNPTRRGFKSGYHEAYVVTDATKVLSQRKKSSKGFSQLPKNSSGSWKKHSGAKIREQNVRPALEAGDGARTDTSRTILSAPGGKVAGHTGSGVKTTGQAEAHNLLRDQSVRALSDPQLSPAAQGVVAGLTTLWSMAPGKNAAQAQGASKLKDKQARKTWEEDRNEGKRRLWANFKNLPKAERKAVLKHDEAFHKSLQDKKRKRSMDRPGSPLRETGPSKKNSPIHGGDYFKKEPSSKRPKVEPPTSGSPRDTALHITEPFRAPRRT
;
A
#
# COMPACT_ATOMS: atom_id res chain seq x y z
N MET A 1 -68.13 -24.29 59.99
CA MET A 1 -68.55 -22.95 60.44
C MET A 1 -67.51 -22.44 61.45
N PRO A 2 -67.11 -21.16 61.51
CA PRO A 2 -66.96 -20.08 60.51
C PRO A 2 -65.46 -19.63 60.37
N SER A 3 -64.99 -19.19 59.20
CA SER A 3 -64.83 -17.79 58.73
C SER A 3 -63.83 -16.95 59.57
N HIS A 4 -62.65 -16.64 59.02
CA HIS A 4 -62.24 -15.48 58.20
C HIS A 4 -61.65 -14.30 58.99
N LYS A 5 -60.38 -13.98 58.72
CA LYS A 5 -59.79 -12.65 58.38
C LYS A 5 -58.27 -12.81 58.22
N SER A 6 -57.78 -12.84 56.97
CA SER A 6 -57.29 -11.72 56.14
C SER A 6 -55.80 -11.42 56.39
N GLY A 7 -54.99 -11.72 55.38
CA GLY A 7 -53.53 -11.59 55.40
C GLY A 7 -53.02 -10.16 55.21
N GLY A 8 -51.78 -9.96 55.66
CA GLY A 8 -50.95 -8.78 55.45
C GLY A 8 -49.47 -9.17 55.46
N LYS A 9 -48.76 -8.74 54.41
CA LYS A 9 -47.32 -8.84 54.13
C LYS A 9 -46.42 -8.40 55.31
N THR A 10 -45.28 -9.06 55.50
CA THR A 10 -43.93 -8.54 55.22
C THR A 10 -42.81 -9.52 55.62
N THR A 11 -41.68 -9.34 54.94
CA THR A 11 -40.52 -10.21 54.79
C THR A 11 -39.56 -10.23 55.99
N SER A 12 -39.28 -11.41 56.52
CA SER A 12 -38.02 -11.80 57.17
C SER A 12 -37.16 -12.55 56.13
N GLY A 13 -35.84 -12.64 56.15
CA GLY A 13 -34.77 -12.37 57.11
C GLY A 13 -33.56 -13.21 56.67
N GLY A 14 -32.35 -12.89 57.14
CA GLY A 14 -31.23 -13.85 57.15
C GLY A 14 -30.12 -13.62 56.13
N ALA A 15 -29.23 -12.68 56.45
CA ALA A 15 -27.90 -12.57 55.85
C ALA A 15 -26.95 -13.62 56.46
N THR A 16 -26.29 -14.42 55.62
CA THR A 16 -25.03 -15.12 55.95
C THR A 16 -24.18 -15.22 54.68
N GLY A 17 -22.87 -14.96 54.80
CA GLY A 17 -21.89 -15.24 53.74
C GLY A 17 -20.87 -14.14 53.46
N ILE A 18 -20.16 -13.66 54.49
CA ILE A 18 -18.89 -12.94 54.30
C ILE A 18 -17.82 -13.97 53.93
N ASN A 19 -17.17 -13.84 52.77
CA ASN A 19 -15.79 -14.27 52.58
C ASN A 19 -15.08 -13.48 51.46
N LYS A 20 -14.18 -12.59 51.91
CA LYS A 20 -12.97 -12.04 51.28
C LYS A 20 -12.94 -11.92 49.74
N ALA A 21 -13.23 -10.70 49.27
CA ALA A 21 -12.70 -10.20 48.00
C ALA A 21 -11.19 -9.96 48.12
N GLY A 22 -10.40 -10.95 47.72
CA GLY A 22 -9.00 -10.75 47.37
C GLY A 22 -8.94 -9.95 46.08
N SER A 23 -8.62 -8.66 46.19
CA SER A 23 -8.26 -7.81 45.07
C SER A 23 -6.98 -8.34 44.42
N VAL A 24 -7.12 -9.23 43.45
CA VAL A 24 -6.06 -9.49 42.48
C VAL A 24 -6.19 -8.38 41.44
N ALA A 25 -5.56 -7.24 41.74
CA ALA A 25 -5.22 -6.25 40.74
C ALA A 25 -4.30 -6.93 39.70
N GLY A 26 -4.92 -7.61 38.74
CA GLY A 26 -4.25 -8.11 37.56
C GLY A 26 -3.61 -6.90 36.90
N LYS A 27 -2.27 -6.82 36.96
CA LYS A 27 -1.48 -5.90 36.14
C LYS A 27 -1.95 -6.07 34.70
N HIS A 28 -2.80 -5.16 34.24
CA HIS A 28 -2.97 -4.88 32.83
C HIS A 28 -1.60 -4.40 32.35
N THR A 29 -0.76 -5.36 31.98
CA THR A 29 0.44 -5.09 31.22
C THR A 29 -0.07 -4.52 29.90
N SER A 30 -0.04 -3.19 29.80
CA SER A 30 -0.23 -2.51 28.54
C SER A 30 0.68 -3.20 27.52
N PRO A 31 0.15 -3.69 26.38
CA PRO A 31 0.97 -4.37 25.40
C PRO A 31 2.13 -3.45 25.01
N LYS A 32 3.37 -3.95 25.11
CA LYS A 32 4.59 -3.20 24.75
C LYS A 32 4.36 -2.54 23.39
N LYS A 33 4.26 -1.20 23.36
CA LYS A 33 4.15 -0.44 22.10
C LYS A 33 5.37 -0.79 21.24
N GLY A 34 5.16 -1.42 20.09
CA GLY A 34 6.22 -1.72 19.14
C GLY A 34 6.93 -0.43 18.72
N LYS A 35 8.23 -0.52 18.42
CA LYS A 35 8.96 0.64 17.86
C LYS A 35 8.36 1.00 16.48
N PRO A 36 8.11 2.29 16.21
CA PRO A 36 7.65 2.75 14.89
C PRO A 36 8.56 2.30 13.75
N TYR A 37 7.98 2.08 12.57
CA TYR A 37 8.76 1.75 11.38
C TYR A 37 9.80 2.83 11.05
N THR A 38 11.00 2.37 10.67
CA THR A 38 12.05 3.21 10.08
C THR A 38 12.73 2.46 8.93
N ALA A 39 13.29 3.18 7.96
CA ALA A 39 14.10 2.57 6.90
C ALA A 39 15.28 1.74 7.46
N LYS A 40 15.87 2.15 8.59
CA LYS A 40 16.96 1.42 9.27
C LYS A 40 16.51 0.05 9.80
N SER A 41 15.25 -0.09 10.19
CA SER A 41 14.67 -1.35 10.67
C SER A 41 14.16 -2.26 9.54
N ASP A 42 14.13 -1.78 8.29
CA ASP A 42 13.59 -2.52 7.15
C ASP A 42 14.61 -3.52 6.61
N LYS A 43 14.38 -4.81 6.89
CA LYS A 43 15.22 -5.93 6.45
C LYS A 43 15.11 -6.23 4.94
N THR A 44 14.24 -5.54 4.21
CA THR A 44 14.05 -5.64 2.76
C THR A 44 14.85 -4.59 1.97
N LEU A 45 15.51 -3.67 2.67
CA LEU A 45 16.47 -2.73 2.12
C LEU A 45 17.90 -3.27 2.28
N THR A 46 18.79 -2.89 1.36
CA THR A 46 20.23 -3.04 1.57
C THR A 46 20.71 -2.04 2.63
N ALA A 47 21.88 -2.26 3.23
CA ALA A 47 22.45 -1.33 4.22
C ALA A 47 22.56 0.11 3.70
N SER A 48 22.94 0.28 2.42
CA SER A 48 23.03 1.59 1.77
C SER A 48 21.65 2.25 1.57
N GLN A 49 20.64 1.47 1.14
CA GLN A 49 19.27 1.97 1.01
C GLN A 49 18.68 2.36 2.37
N ALA A 50 18.89 1.54 3.40
CA ALA A 50 18.47 1.83 4.76
C ALA A 50 19.15 3.10 5.32
N LYS A 51 20.46 3.26 5.08
CA LYS A 51 21.24 4.44 5.50
C LYS A 51 20.79 5.72 4.79
N SER A 52 20.55 5.64 3.49
CA SER A 52 20.09 6.77 2.67
C SER A 52 18.59 7.09 2.84
N GLY A 53 17.87 6.21 3.55
CA GLY A 53 16.45 6.34 3.84
C GLY A 53 15.55 6.09 2.64
N GLY A 54 16.00 5.37 1.61
CA GLY A 54 15.25 5.15 0.37
C GLY A 54 16.04 4.40 -0.70
N PHE A 55 15.53 4.41 -1.94
CA PHE A 55 16.19 3.71 -3.05
C PHE A 55 17.03 4.65 -3.90
N ARG A 56 16.50 5.84 -4.25
CA ARG A 56 17.17 6.85 -5.09
C ARG A 56 16.93 8.29 -4.57
N PRO A 57 17.25 8.60 -3.30
CA PRO A 57 16.99 9.92 -2.71
C PRO A 57 17.76 11.07 -3.39
N ASP A 58 18.93 10.77 -3.96
CA ASP A 58 19.74 11.68 -4.79
C ASP A 58 18.97 12.14 -6.03
N VAL A 59 18.36 11.20 -6.77
CA VAL A 59 17.60 11.48 -7.99
C VAL A 59 16.33 12.26 -7.66
N VAL A 60 15.66 11.91 -6.55
CA VAL A 60 14.49 12.66 -6.07
C VAL A 60 14.84 14.15 -5.87
N LYS A 61 15.97 14.45 -5.23
CA LYS A 61 16.44 15.83 -5.01
C LYS A 61 16.70 16.55 -6.34
N GLN A 62 17.35 15.89 -7.30
CA GLN A 62 17.62 16.48 -8.62
C GLN A 62 16.34 16.81 -9.38
N VAL A 63 15.41 15.85 -9.48
CA VAL A 63 14.15 16.06 -10.22
C VAL A 63 13.27 17.10 -9.54
N ALA A 64 13.20 17.10 -8.20
CA ALA A 64 12.49 18.13 -7.43
C ALA A 64 13.07 19.53 -7.70
N ALA A 65 14.39 19.65 -7.82
CA ALA A 65 15.04 20.90 -8.19
C ALA A 65 14.76 21.33 -9.64
N GLY A 66 14.23 20.45 -10.50
CA GLY A 66 14.03 20.71 -11.93
C GLY A 66 15.30 20.46 -12.75
N LYS A 67 16.26 19.70 -12.20
CA LYS A 67 17.48 19.32 -12.92
C LYS A 67 17.19 18.15 -13.84
N SER A 68 17.74 18.21 -15.05
CA SER A 68 17.67 17.11 -16.02
C SER A 68 18.33 15.86 -15.46
N ILE A 69 17.76 14.70 -15.77
CA ILE A 69 18.31 13.40 -15.42
C ILE A 69 18.35 12.49 -16.64
N SER A 70 19.31 11.57 -16.68
CA SER A 70 19.36 10.55 -17.73
C SER A 70 18.21 9.54 -17.60
N LYS A 71 17.90 8.87 -18.72
CA LYS A 71 16.85 7.85 -18.77
C LYS A 71 17.21 6.70 -17.83
N GLY A 72 16.29 6.33 -16.94
CA GLY A 72 16.52 5.23 -16.01
C GLY A 72 17.30 5.61 -14.75
N SER A 73 17.70 6.88 -14.55
CA SER A 73 18.34 7.30 -13.28
C SER A 73 17.48 6.98 -12.07
N PHE A 74 16.17 7.02 -12.20
CA PHE A 74 15.30 6.66 -11.08
C PHE A 74 15.19 5.14 -10.84
N ARG A 75 15.76 4.27 -11.69
CA ARG A 75 15.77 2.82 -11.43
C ARG A 75 16.78 2.51 -10.33
N SER A 76 16.40 1.68 -9.38
CA SER A 76 17.37 1.11 -8.43
C SER A 76 17.91 -0.21 -8.99
N PRO A 77 19.21 -0.50 -8.87
CA PRO A 77 19.80 -1.71 -9.41
C PRO A 77 19.20 -2.95 -8.76
N SER A 78 19.04 -4.03 -9.53
CA SER A 78 18.56 -5.31 -8.99
C SER A 78 19.51 -5.85 -7.94
N ASN A 79 19.00 -6.20 -6.76
CA ASN A 79 19.81 -6.70 -5.65
C ASN A 79 19.51 -8.17 -5.34
N PRO A 80 20.53 -8.96 -4.93
CA PRO A 80 20.30 -10.32 -4.45
C PRO A 80 19.47 -10.33 -3.16
N THR A 81 18.57 -11.30 -3.05
CA THR A 81 17.75 -11.51 -1.85
C THR A 81 18.39 -12.56 -0.94
N ARG A 82 17.94 -12.65 0.32
CA ARG A 82 18.39 -13.72 1.25
C ARG A 82 18.21 -15.13 0.68
N ARG A 83 17.21 -15.31 -0.20
CA ARG A 83 16.87 -16.58 -0.83
C ARG A 83 17.57 -16.80 -2.17
N GLY A 84 18.60 -16.03 -2.50
CA GLY A 84 19.53 -16.31 -3.60
C GLY A 84 19.09 -15.85 -5.00
N PHE A 85 17.89 -15.31 -5.18
CA PHE A 85 17.47 -14.75 -6.47
C PHE A 85 17.72 -13.23 -6.55
N LYS A 86 17.93 -12.70 -7.75
CA LYS A 86 17.97 -11.25 -8.00
C LYS A 86 16.59 -10.73 -8.37
N SER A 87 16.24 -9.56 -7.85
CA SER A 87 15.01 -8.85 -8.18
C SER A 87 15.30 -7.39 -8.45
N GLY A 88 14.75 -6.87 -9.54
CA GLY A 88 14.64 -5.43 -9.76
C GLY A 88 13.45 -4.85 -8.99
N TYR A 89 13.20 -3.56 -9.15
CA TYR A 89 12.13 -2.87 -8.43
C TYR A 89 11.01 -2.45 -9.38
N HIS A 90 9.77 -2.71 -8.97
CA HIS A 90 8.58 -2.19 -9.61
C HIS A 90 8.27 -0.82 -9.01
N GLU A 91 8.25 0.21 -9.85
CA GLU A 91 7.89 1.57 -9.46
C GLU A 91 6.38 1.78 -9.45
N ALA A 92 5.73 1.27 -8.40
CA ALA A 92 4.28 1.11 -8.29
C ALA A 92 3.46 2.40 -8.12
N TYR A 93 4.11 3.57 -8.10
CA TYR A 93 3.44 4.87 -7.96
C TYR A 93 3.96 5.92 -8.93
N VAL A 94 5.27 6.21 -8.92
CA VAL A 94 5.92 7.09 -9.92
C VAL A 94 6.81 6.23 -10.80
N VAL A 95 6.31 5.85 -11.98
CA VAL A 95 7.05 5.01 -12.93
C VAL A 95 8.34 5.68 -13.41
N THR A 96 9.36 4.88 -13.74
CA THR A 96 10.70 5.39 -14.14
C THR A 96 10.67 6.50 -15.20
N ASP A 97 9.80 6.40 -16.20
CA ASP A 97 9.71 7.40 -17.26
C ASP A 97 9.00 8.68 -16.80
N ALA A 98 8.14 8.61 -15.77
CA ALA A 98 7.53 9.78 -15.15
C ALA A 98 8.58 10.73 -14.57
N THR A 99 9.67 10.21 -13.98
CA THR A 99 10.69 11.08 -13.38
C THR A 99 11.46 11.86 -14.44
N LYS A 100 11.68 11.27 -15.62
CA LYS A 100 12.27 12.00 -16.75
C LYS A 100 11.32 13.10 -17.22
N VAL A 101 10.03 12.78 -17.41
CA VAL A 101 9.01 13.77 -17.79
C VAL A 101 8.91 14.90 -16.77
N LEU A 102 8.94 14.58 -15.47
CA LEU A 102 8.94 15.56 -14.40
C LEU A 102 10.21 16.42 -14.41
N SER A 103 11.38 15.85 -14.69
CA SER A 103 12.63 16.62 -14.76
C SER A 103 12.64 17.65 -15.89
N GLN A 104 11.82 17.42 -16.92
CA GLN A 104 11.69 18.28 -18.12
C GLN A 104 10.49 19.23 -18.03
N ARG A 105 9.77 19.26 -16.91
CA ARG A 105 8.63 20.16 -16.73
C ARG A 105 9.07 21.62 -16.80
N LYS A 106 8.24 22.49 -17.36
CA LYS A 106 8.40 23.93 -17.20
C LYS A 106 8.06 24.28 -15.75
N LYS A 107 9.10 24.41 -14.92
CA LYS A 107 8.98 24.65 -13.48
C LYS A 107 8.46 26.07 -13.21
N SER A 108 7.49 26.18 -12.30
CA SER A 108 7.00 27.45 -11.76
C SER A 108 7.38 27.59 -10.30
N SER A 109 7.77 28.78 -9.87
CA SER A 109 8.08 29.09 -8.47
C SER A 109 6.85 29.38 -7.60
N LYS A 110 5.67 29.63 -8.20
CA LYS A 110 4.49 30.18 -7.48
C LYS A 110 3.17 29.43 -7.72
N GLY A 111 3.21 28.17 -8.17
CA GLY A 111 1.97 27.39 -8.26
C GLY A 111 2.06 26.16 -9.15
N PHE A 112 1.66 26.31 -10.41
CA PHE A 112 1.55 25.20 -11.35
C PHE A 112 2.77 25.11 -12.26
N SER A 113 3.42 23.95 -12.26
CA SER A 113 4.37 23.56 -13.29
C SER A 113 3.63 22.86 -14.43
N GLN A 114 4.23 22.87 -15.61
CA GLN A 114 3.63 22.27 -16.80
C GLN A 114 4.49 21.10 -17.29
N LEU A 115 3.88 19.93 -17.49
CA LEU A 115 4.55 18.79 -18.13
C LEU A 115 4.90 19.12 -19.58
N PRO A 116 5.98 18.52 -20.14
CA PRO A 116 6.34 18.74 -21.54
C PRO A 116 5.20 18.35 -22.49
N LYS A 117 5.13 19.05 -23.64
CA LYS A 117 4.22 18.69 -24.72
C LYS A 117 4.78 17.47 -25.47
N ASN A 118 4.00 16.41 -25.56
CA ASN A 118 4.32 15.18 -26.28
C ASN A 118 3.23 14.89 -27.32
N SER A 119 3.62 14.60 -28.56
CA SER A 119 2.70 14.23 -29.65
C SER A 119 2.45 12.73 -29.75
N SER A 120 3.31 11.90 -29.14
CA SER A 120 3.28 10.44 -29.23
C SER A 120 3.73 9.76 -27.91
N GLY A 121 3.60 8.43 -27.85
CA GLY A 121 4.05 7.61 -26.73
C GLY A 121 3.13 7.61 -25.49
N SER A 122 3.56 6.93 -24.43
CA SER A 122 2.77 6.68 -23.21
C SER A 122 2.37 7.94 -22.44
N TRP A 123 2.98 9.09 -22.73
CA TRP A 123 2.70 10.37 -22.08
C TRP A 123 1.86 11.33 -22.94
N LYS A 124 1.44 10.93 -24.15
CA LYS A 124 0.61 11.77 -25.04
C LYS A 124 -0.65 12.29 -24.33
N LYS A 125 -1.33 11.42 -23.57
CA LYS A 125 -2.54 11.77 -22.80
C LYS A 125 -2.33 12.87 -21.74
N HIS A 126 -1.10 13.02 -21.24
CA HIS A 126 -0.74 14.00 -20.21
C HIS A 126 0.10 15.16 -20.77
N SER A 127 0.18 15.28 -22.09
CA SER A 127 0.91 16.32 -22.80
C SER A 127 0.48 17.71 -22.31
N GLY A 128 1.43 18.52 -21.86
CA GLY A 128 1.14 19.89 -21.41
C GLY A 128 0.30 19.99 -20.13
N ALA A 129 0.07 18.91 -19.39
CA ALA A 129 -0.76 18.93 -18.19
C ALA A 129 -0.17 19.85 -17.11
N LYS A 130 -1.05 20.59 -16.42
CA LYS A 130 -0.69 21.43 -15.27
C LYS A 130 -0.66 20.57 -14.00
N ILE A 131 0.45 20.64 -13.28
CA ILE A 131 0.66 19.96 -12.00
C ILE A 131 1.05 20.98 -10.93
N ARG A 132 0.79 20.68 -9.66
CA ARG A 132 1.19 21.55 -8.55
C ARG A 132 2.65 21.32 -8.23
N GLU A 133 3.46 22.37 -8.29
CA GLU A 133 4.91 22.23 -8.05
C GLU A 133 5.20 21.71 -6.64
N GLN A 134 4.44 22.15 -5.65
CA GLN A 134 4.56 21.70 -4.26
C GLN A 134 4.35 20.18 -4.09
N ASN A 135 3.64 19.52 -5.01
CA ASN A 135 3.39 18.07 -4.94
C ASN A 135 4.52 17.25 -5.56
N VAL A 136 5.41 17.85 -6.35
CA VAL A 136 6.44 17.12 -7.12
C VAL A 136 7.39 16.37 -6.19
N ARG A 137 7.99 17.06 -5.22
CA ARG A 137 8.94 16.43 -4.29
C ARG A 137 8.26 15.36 -3.43
N PRO A 138 7.13 15.62 -2.75
CA PRO A 138 6.45 14.60 -1.96
C PRO A 138 6.02 13.37 -2.78
N ALA A 139 5.52 13.56 -4.01
CA ALA A 139 5.15 12.45 -4.88
C ALA A 139 6.37 11.60 -5.29
N LEU A 140 7.51 12.22 -5.60
CA LEU A 140 8.76 11.52 -5.89
C LEU A 140 9.30 10.77 -4.68
N GLU A 141 9.24 11.37 -3.49
CA GLU A 141 9.63 10.72 -2.23
C GLU A 141 8.74 9.52 -1.92
N ALA A 142 7.42 9.67 -2.05
CA ALA A 142 6.47 8.57 -1.90
C ALA A 142 6.68 7.48 -2.96
N GLY A 143 6.94 7.87 -4.21
CA GLY A 143 7.21 6.95 -5.32
C GLY A 143 8.50 6.16 -5.13
N ASP A 144 9.52 6.78 -4.55
CA ASP A 144 10.74 6.09 -4.17
C ASP A 144 10.49 5.06 -3.07
N GLY A 145 9.67 5.39 -2.07
CA GLY A 145 9.33 4.47 -0.98
C GLY A 145 8.36 3.34 -1.37
N ALA A 146 7.51 3.56 -2.37
CA ALA A 146 6.48 2.62 -2.82
C ALA A 146 7.01 1.46 -3.68
N ARG A 147 8.33 1.33 -3.83
CA ARG A 147 8.92 0.29 -4.66
C ARG A 147 8.69 -1.11 -4.08
N THR A 148 8.27 -2.02 -4.95
CA THR A 148 8.08 -3.45 -4.65
C THR A 148 9.06 -4.31 -5.45
N ASP A 149 9.25 -5.56 -5.07
CA ASP A 149 10.12 -6.46 -5.84
C ASP A 149 9.42 -6.98 -7.09
N THR A 150 10.07 -6.82 -8.25
CA THR A 150 9.57 -7.37 -9.53
C THR A 150 9.41 -8.89 -9.47
N SER A 151 10.27 -9.60 -8.74
CA SER A 151 10.18 -11.06 -8.51
C SER A 151 8.94 -11.49 -7.73
N ARG A 152 8.24 -10.53 -7.11
CA ARG A 152 7.01 -10.69 -6.31
C ARG A 152 5.84 -9.90 -6.91
N THR A 153 5.91 -9.48 -8.17
CA THR A 153 4.91 -8.59 -8.76
C THR A 153 4.17 -9.25 -9.93
N ILE A 154 2.85 -9.34 -9.78
CA ILE A 154 1.85 -9.64 -10.79
C ILE A 154 0.86 -8.48 -10.72
N LEU A 155 0.82 -7.73 -11.81
CA LEU A 155 0.11 -6.48 -11.96
C LEU A 155 -1.38 -6.72 -12.23
N SER A 156 -2.20 -5.82 -11.71
CA SER A 156 -3.57 -5.57 -12.15
C SER A 156 -3.53 -4.61 -13.34
N ALA A 157 -4.15 -5.02 -14.44
CA ALA A 157 -4.36 -4.20 -15.62
C ALA A 157 -5.87 -3.92 -15.81
N PRO A 158 -6.24 -2.89 -16.59
CA PRO A 158 -7.64 -2.56 -16.85
C PRO A 158 -8.49 -3.73 -17.34
N GLY A 159 -9.77 -3.75 -16.96
CA GLY A 159 -10.73 -4.79 -17.33
C GLY A 159 -10.58 -6.09 -16.54
N GLY A 160 -9.93 -6.06 -15.37
CA GLY A 160 -9.66 -7.25 -14.56
C GLY A 160 -8.56 -8.16 -15.12
N LYS A 161 -7.80 -7.68 -16.10
CA LYS A 161 -6.65 -8.39 -16.67
C LYS A 161 -5.49 -8.44 -15.67
N VAL A 162 -4.60 -9.41 -15.86
CA VAL A 162 -3.41 -9.59 -15.03
C VAL A 162 -2.18 -9.79 -15.90
N ALA A 163 -1.04 -9.25 -15.46
CA ALA A 163 0.22 -9.34 -16.17
C ALA A 163 1.38 -9.56 -15.20
N GLY A 164 2.36 -10.38 -15.55
CA GLY A 164 3.65 -10.37 -14.87
C GLY A 164 4.36 -9.02 -15.05
N HIS A 165 5.17 -8.62 -14.07
CA HIS A 165 6.13 -7.54 -14.28
C HIS A 165 7.40 -8.10 -14.95
N THR A 166 8.07 -7.30 -15.78
CA THR A 166 9.41 -7.65 -16.29
C THR A 166 10.34 -7.97 -15.12
N GLY A 167 10.98 -9.14 -15.15
CA GLY A 167 11.81 -9.63 -14.04
C GLY A 167 11.08 -10.57 -13.06
N SER A 168 9.75 -10.70 -13.14
CA SER A 168 8.95 -11.58 -12.26
C SER A 168 9.04 -13.08 -12.61
N GLY A 169 9.35 -13.43 -13.86
CA GLY A 169 9.26 -14.79 -14.39
C GLY A 169 7.87 -15.17 -14.94
N VAL A 170 6.88 -14.30 -14.79
CA VAL A 170 5.51 -14.45 -15.31
C VAL A 170 5.37 -13.69 -16.65
N LYS A 171 4.49 -14.14 -17.56
CA LYS A 171 4.29 -13.49 -18.86
C LYS A 171 3.82 -12.04 -18.69
N THR A 172 4.40 -11.12 -19.46
CA THR A 172 4.25 -9.67 -19.28
C THR A 172 3.17 -9.02 -20.16
N THR A 173 2.40 -9.80 -20.92
CA THR A 173 1.29 -9.29 -21.74
C THR A 173 0.30 -8.53 -20.84
N GLY A 174 0.04 -7.24 -21.12
CA GLY A 174 -0.78 -6.36 -20.28
C GLY A 174 0.01 -5.43 -19.34
N GLN A 175 1.35 -5.58 -19.26
CA GLN A 175 2.19 -4.76 -18.38
C GLN A 175 2.17 -3.27 -18.78
N ALA A 176 2.11 -2.97 -20.09
CA ALA A 176 2.11 -1.59 -20.57
C ALA A 176 0.84 -0.84 -20.11
N GLU A 177 -0.31 -1.51 -20.18
CA GLU A 177 -1.62 -1.00 -19.76
C GLU A 177 -1.66 -0.79 -18.25
N ALA A 178 -1.10 -1.73 -17.47
CA ALA A 178 -0.95 -1.56 -16.02
C ALA A 178 -0.09 -0.32 -15.70
N HIS A 179 1.03 -0.11 -16.41
CA HIS A 179 1.86 1.07 -16.21
C HIS A 179 1.21 2.37 -16.68
N ASN A 180 0.40 2.35 -17.75
CA ASN A 180 -0.38 3.51 -18.18
C ASN A 180 -1.36 3.94 -17.09
N LEU A 181 -1.98 2.99 -16.40
CA LEU A 181 -2.82 3.28 -15.25
C LEU A 181 -2.02 3.96 -14.12
N LEU A 182 -0.80 3.50 -13.84
CA LEU A 182 0.07 4.16 -12.85
C LEU A 182 0.37 5.62 -13.25
N ARG A 183 0.72 5.88 -14.52
CA ARG A 183 0.95 7.25 -15.03
C ARG A 183 -0.26 8.15 -14.80
N ASP A 184 -1.46 7.66 -15.14
CA ASP A 184 -2.71 8.38 -14.91
C ASP A 184 -2.87 8.79 -13.44
N GLN A 185 -2.60 7.86 -12.51
CA GLN A 185 -2.74 8.13 -11.08
C GLN A 185 -1.63 9.05 -10.54
N SER A 186 -0.38 8.92 -11.00
CA SER A 186 0.68 9.85 -10.63
C SER A 186 0.31 11.28 -11.00
N VAL A 187 -0.18 11.50 -12.22
CA VAL A 187 -0.57 12.85 -12.69
C VAL A 187 -1.76 13.38 -11.89
N ARG A 188 -2.77 12.55 -11.60
CA ARG A 188 -3.89 12.96 -10.74
C ARG A 188 -3.43 13.43 -9.37
N ALA A 189 -2.52 12.70 -8.72
CA ALA A 189 -1.99 13.08 -7.42
C ALA A 189 -1.09 14.32 -7.49
N LEU A 190 -0.33 14.51 -8.57
CA LEU A 190 0.47 15.71 -8.80
C LEU A 190 -0.38 16.97 -9.00
N SER A 191 -1.62 16.85 -9.48
CA SER A 191 -2.53 17.99 -9.67
C SER A 191 -3.44 18.28 -8.48
N ASP A 192 -3.50 17.41 -7.46
CA ASP A 192 -4.45 17.52 -6.35
C ASP A 192 -4.04 18.57 -5.28
N PRO A 193 -4.85 19.62 -5.02
CA PRO A 193 -4.55 20.61 -3.97
C PRO A 193 -4.55 20.07 -2.54
N GLN A 194 -5.26 18.95 -2.29
CA GLN A 194 -5.56 18.49 -0.95
C GLN A 194 -4.58 17.42 -0.43
N LEU A 195 -3.54 17.10 -1.20
CA LEU A 195 -2.54 16.12 -0.80
C LEU A 195 -1.34 16.79 -0.12
N SER A 196 -1.24 16.62 1.20
CA SER A 196 -0.02 16.88 1.96
C SER A 196 1.05 15.80 1.68
N PRO A 197 2.30 16.01 2.14
CA PRO A 197 3.32 14.97 2.07
C PRO A 197 2.92 13.65 2.73
N ALA A 198 2.26 13.68 3.89
CA ALA A 198 1.80 12.45 4.55
C ALA A 198 0.73 11.73 3.71
N ALA A 199 -0.24 12.48 3.17
CA ALA A 199 -1.28 11.94 2.31
C ALA A 199 -0.71 11.34 1.01
N GLN A 200 0.33 11.94 0.43
CA GLN A 200 1.04 11.40 -0.75
C GLN A 200 1.63 10.00 -0.47
N GLY A 201 2.20 9.78 0.72
CA GLY A 201 2.68 8.45 1.12
C GLY A 201 1.56 7.41 1.19
N VAL A 202 0.39 7.80 1.71
CA VAL A 202 -0.80 6.94 1.77
C VAL A 202 -1.36 6.65 0.37
N VAL A 203 -1.45 7.65 -0.51
CA VAL A 203 -1.87 7.48 -1.92
C VAL A 203 -0.91 6.57 -2.67
N ALA A 204 0.40 6.66 -2.43
CA ALA A 204 1.38 5.78 -3.06
C ALA A 204 1.23 4.31 -2.61
N GLY A 205 1.04 4.08 -1.30
CA GLY A 205 0.77 2.74 -0.76
C GLY A 205 -0.55 2.16 -1.29
N LEU A 206 -1.59 2.98 -1.37
CA LEU A 206 -2.88 2.65 -1.97
C LEU A 206 -2.75 2.26 -3.44
N THR A 207 -2.06 3.10 -4.23
CA THR A 207 -1.79 2.85 -5.65
C THR A 207 -1.05 1.53 -5.83
N THR A 208 -0.05 1.27 -4.98
CA THR A 208 0.69 0.00 -5.00
C THR A 208 -0.22 -1.20 -4.76
N LEU A 209 -1.08 -1.15 -3.74
CA LEU A 209 -2.05 -2.22 -3.44
C LEU A 209 -3.07 -2.44 -4.56
N TRP A 210 -3.49 -1.37 -5.24
CA TRP A 210 -4.34 -1.47 -6.42
C TRP A 210 -3.62 -2.05 -7.62
N SER A 211 -2.36 -1.65 -7.84
CA SER A 211 -1.53 -2.14 -8.93
C SER A 211 -1.21 -3.63 -8.82
N MET A 212 -1.27 -4.21 -7.63
CA MET A 212 -1.04 -5.64 -7.42
C MET A 212 -2.33 -6.45 -7.49
N ALA A 213 -2.33 -7.47 -8.36
CA ALA A 213 -3.46 -8.36 -8.55
C ALA A 213 -3.82 -9.11 -7.26
N PRO A 214 -5.11 -9.19 -6.86
CA PRO A 214 -5.54 -10.10 -5.81
C PRO A 214 -5.14 -11.55 -6.12
N GLY A 215 -4.83 -12.36 -5.10
CA GLY A 215 -4.28 -13.71 -5.31
C GLY A 215 -5.13 -14.59 -6.23
N LYS A 216 -6.47 -14.53 -6.11
CA LYS A 216 -7.41 -15.22 -7.00
C LYS A 216 -7.25 -14.84 -8.47
N ASN A 217 -6.95 -13.58 -8.77
CA ASN A 217 -6.71 -13.09 -10.14
C ASN A 217 -5.25 -13.34 -10.55
N ALA A 218 -4.29 -13.11 -9.65
CA ALA A 218 -2.87 -13.32 -9.90
C ALA A 218 -2.56 -14.78 -10.29
N ALA A 219 -3.29 -15.74 -9.70
CA ALA A 219 -3.21 -17.15 -10.04
C ALA A 219 -3.58 -17.47 -11.50
N GLN A 220 -4.33 -16.58 -12.17
CA GLN A 220 -4.76 -16.73 -13.57
C GLN A 220 -3.75 -16.14 -14.56
N ALA A 221 -2.70 -15.45 -14.08
CA ALA A 221 -1.69 -14.91 -14.97
C ALA A 221 -0.94 -16.04 -15.69
N GLN A 222 -0.69 -15.86 -16.99
CA GLN A 222 0.02 -16.86 -17.78
C GLN A 222 1.44 -17.06 -17.22
N GLY A 223 1.73 -18.28 -16.76
CA GLY A 223 2.99 -18.61 -16.10
C GLY A 223 3.08 -18.12 -14.65
N ALA A 224 1.97 -17.91 -13.94
CA ALA A 224 1.97 -17.54 -12.51
C ALA A 224 2.81 -18.51 -11.64
N SER A 225 2.82 -19.80 -11.99
CA SER A 225 3.67 -20.83 -11.37
C SER A 225 5.19 -20.62 -11.58
N LYS A 226 5.59 -19.64 -12.41
CA LYS A 226 6.98 -19.25 -12.65
C LYS A 226 7.39 -17.99 -11.89
N LEU A 227 6.52 -17.42 -11.04
CA LEU A 227 6.86 -16.27 -10.19
C LEU A 227 8.13 -16.57 -9.38
N LYS A 228 9.20 -15.79 -9.58
CA LYS A 228 10.55 -16.12 -9.08
C LYS A 228 10.61 -16.29 -7.57
N ASP A 229 9.94 -15.42 -6.81
CA ASP A 229 9.84 -15.61 -5.37
C ASP A 229 8.81 -16.71 -5.05
N LYS A 230 9.31 -17.93 -4.87
CA LYS A 230 8.49 -19.10 -4.53
C LYS A 230 7.72 -18.93 -3.21
N GLN A 231 8.23 -18.16 -2.25
CA GLN A 231 7.53 -17.92 -0.98
C GLN A 231 6.33 -17.01 -1.20
N ALA A 232 6.51 -15.95 -1.98
CA ALA A 232 5.47 -14.97 -2.25
C ALA A 232 4.24 -15.62 -2.88
N ARG A 233 4.39 -16.75 -3.59
CA ARG A 233 3.25 -17.54 -4.10
C ARG A 233 2.31 -18.01 -2.99
N LYS A 234 2.85 -18.38 -1.83
CA LYS A 234 2.07 -18.87 -0.67
C LYS A 234 1.60 -17.73 0.24
N THR A 235 2.39 -16.67 0.38
CA THR A 235 2.09 -15.52 1.25
C THR A 235 1.36 -14.38 0.54
N TRP A 236 1.09 -14.50 -0.75
CA TRP A 236 0.63 -13.41 -1.61
C TRP A 236 -0.50 -12.57 -1.00
N GLU A 237 -1.64 -13.19 -0.70
CA GLU A 237 -2.79 -12.45 -0.16
C GLU A 237 -2.61 -12.10 1.32
N GLU A 238 -1.76 -12.82 2.07
CA GLU A 238 -1.36 -12.42 3.41
C GLU A 238 -0.59 -11.09 3.37
N ASP A 239 0.42 -10.98 2.50
CA ASP A 239 1.23 -9.77 2.30
C ASP A 239 0.35 -8.61 1.82
N ARG A 240 -0.60 -8.87 0.90
CA ARG A 240 -1.59 -7.86 0.48
C ARG A 240 -2.49 -7.41 1.63
N ASN A 241 -2.98 -8.33 2.45
CA ASN A 241 -3.81 -8.01 3.61
C ASN A 241 -3.02 -7.26 4.70
N GLU A 242 -1.73 -7.56 4.87
CA GLU A 242 -0.84 -6.80 5.74
C GLU A 242 -0.64 -5.38 5.21
N GLY A 243 -0.36 -5.21 3.91
CA GLY A 243 -0.28 -3.90 3.28
C GLY A 243 -1.57 -3.09 3.44
N LYS A 244 -2.76 -3.70 3.28
CA LYS A 244 -4.06 -3.05 3.54
C LYS A 244 -4.21 -2.59 4.99
N ARG A 245 -3.75 -3.39 5.97
CA ARG A 245 -3.77 -3.02 7.39
C ARG A 245 -2.85 -1.84 7.68
N ARG A 246 -1.65 -1.84 7.12
CA ARG A 246 -0.70 -0.72 7.24
C ARG A 246 -1.23 0.54 6.56
N LEU A 247 -1.85 0.41 5.39
CA LEU A 247 -2.53 1.50 4.69
C LEU A 247 -3.62 2.11 5.58
N TRP A 248 -4.48 1.27 6.16
CA TRP A 248 -5.53 1.72 7.06
C TRP A 248 -4.99 2.44 8.30
N ALA A 249 -3.94 1.91 8.92
CA ALA A 249 -3.31 2.54 10.07
C ALA A 249 -2.75 3.94 9.75
N ASN A 250 -2.08 4.10 8.61
CA ASN A 250 -1.56 5.40 8.17
C ASN A 250 -2.68 6.37 7.76
N PHE A 251 -3.71 5.86 7.06
CA PHE A 251 -4.87 6.66 6.66
C PHE A 251 -5.62 7.26 7.86
N LYS A 252 -5.83 6.49 8.93
CA LYS A 252 -6.53 6.98 10.13
C LYS A 252 -5.83 8.15 10.80
N ASN A 253 -4.50 8.21 10.70
CA ASN A 253 -3.69 9.28 11.28
C ASN A 253 -3.75 10.59 10.45
N LEU A 254 -4.34 10.56 9.25
CA LEU A 254 -4.50 11.76 8.44
C LEU A 254 -5.68 12.63 8.93
N PRO A 255 -5.59 13.97 8.78
CA PRO A 255 -6.73 14.87 8.94
C PRO A 255 -7.93 14.51 8.05
N LYS A 256 -9.14 14.88 8.46
CA LYS A 256 -10.40 14.54 7.75
C LYS A 256 -10.39 14.97 6.27
N ALA A 257 -9.87 16.16 5.96
CA ALA A 257 -9.79 16.66 4.59
C ALA A 257 -8.88 15.79 3.71
N GLU A 258 -7.72 15.39 4.25
CA GLU A 258 -6.77 14.52 3.55
C GLU A 258 -7.32 13.10 3.38
N ARG A 259 -8.04 12.58 4.38
CA ARG A 259 -8.75 11.29 4.26
C ARG A 259 -9.75 11.32 3.10
N LYS A 260 -10.50 12.42 2.94
CA LYS A 260 -11.41 12.60 1.79
C LYS A 260 -10.65 12.59 0.46
N ALA A 261 -9.51 13.28 0.39
CA ALA A 261 -8.66 13.29 -0.79
C ALA A 261 -8.14 11.88 -1.14
N VAL A 262 -7.63 11.13 -0.15
CA VAL A 262 -7.18 9.74 -0.36
C VAL A 262 -8.31 8.85 -0.87
N LEU A 263 -9.52 8.95 -0.30
CA LEU A 263 -10.68 8.16 -0.77
C LEU A 263 -11.12 8.54 -2.19
N LYS A 264 -10.92 9.80 -2.61
CA LYS A 264 -11.14 10.22 -3.99
C LYS A 264 -10.13 9.58 -4.95
N HIS A 265 -8.86 9.47 -4.56
CA HIS A 265 -7.84 8.74 -5.34
C HIS A 265 -8.14 7.23 -5.40
N ASP A 266 -8.60 6.65 -4.30
CA ASP A 266 -9.04 5.25 -4.23
C ASP A 266 -10.18 4.95 -5.21
N GLU A 267 -11.23 5.78 -5.19
CA GLU A 267 -12.36 5.67 -6.12
C GLU A 267 -11.92 5.85 -7.58
N ALA A 268 -11.08 6.85 -7.86
CA ALA A 268 -10.57 7.12 -9.20
C ALA A 268 -9.73 5.95 -9.74
N PHE A 269 -8.86 5.36 -8.90
CA PHE A 269 -8.09 4.17 -9.27
C PHE A 269 -9.04 3.01 -9.57
N HIS A 270 -9.94 2.68 -8.63
CA HIS A 270 -10.87 1.56 -8.78
C HIS A 270 -11.70 1.65 -10.06
N LYS A 271 -12.24 2.84 -10.37
CA LYS A 271 -12.96 3.12 -11.62
C LYS A 271 -12.07 2.93 -12.85
N SER A 272 -10.85 3.45 -12.81
CA SER A 272 -9.89 3.36 -13.93
C SER A 272 -9.39 1.93 -14.17
N LEU A 273 -9.37 1.08 -13.13
CA LEU A 273 -9.03 -0.33 -13.26
C LEU A 273 -10.13 -1.13 -13.97
N GLN A 274 -11.39 -0.69 -13.94
CA GLN A 274 -12.51 -1.34 -14.63
C GLN A 274 -12.66 -2.85 -14.31
N ASP A 275 -12.17 -3.30 -13.14
CA ASP A 275 -12.32 -4.67 -12.67
C ASP A 275 -13.64 -4.80 -11.89
N LYS A 276 -14.70 -5.23 -12.60
CA LYS A 276 -16.04 -5.41 -12.03
C LYS A 276 -16.10 -6.42 -10.87
N LYS A 277 -15.11 -7.31 -10.74
CA LYS A 277 -15.05 -8.34 -9.68
C LYS A 277 -14.35 -7.83 -8.43
N ARG A 278 -13.64 -6.70 -8.50
CA ARG A 278 -12.90 -6.14 -7.37
C ARG A 278 -13.76 -5.15 -6.60
N LYS A 279 -14.02 -5.45 -5.33
CA LYS A 279 -14.73 -4.58 -4.39
C LYS A 279 -13.82 -3.49 -3.85
N ARG A 280 -14.41 -2.32 -3.62
CA ARG A 280 -13.84 -1.17 -2.89
C ARG A 280 -14.50 -1.06 -1.53
N SER A 281 -13.75 -0.68 -0.50
CA SER A 281 -14.33 -0.26 0.79
C SER A 281 -14.81 1.19 0.69
N MET A 282 -15.94 1.51 1.34
CA MET A 282 -16.53 2.87 1.26
C MET A 282 -15.93 3.83 2.29
N ASP A 283 -15.56 3.31 3.45
CA ASP A 283 -15.14 4.04 4.65
C ASP A 283 -13.63 4.06 4.87
N ARG A 284 -12.89 3.24 4.10
CA ARG A 284 -11.43 3.10 4.18
C ARG A 284 -10.84 2.87 2.79
N PRO A 285 -9.59 3.30 2.55
CA PRO A 285 -8.98 3.16 1.24
C PRO A 285 -8.64 1.69 0.93
N GLY A 286 -8.79 1.31 -0.35
CA GLY A 286 -8.50 -0.03 -0.84
C GLY A 286 -9.72 -0.95 -0.86
N SER A 287 -9.45 -2.25 -0.98
CA SER A 287 -10.47 -3.30 -1.01
C SER A 287 -10.61 -3.98 0.35
N PRO A 288 -11.75 -4.62 0.66
CA PRO A 288 -11.87 -5.52 1.81
C PRO A 288 -10.79 -6.62 1.85
N LEU A 289 -10.63 -7.24 3.03
CA LEU A 289 -9.70 -8.35 3.20
C LEU A 289 -10.19 -9.59 2.43
N ARG A 290 -9.23 -10.40 1.99
CA ARG A 290 -9.50 -11.65 1.27
C ARG A 290 -8.90 -12.83 2.00
N GLU A 291 -9.47 -14.00 1.79
CA GLU A 291 -8.95 -15.26 2.29
C GLU A 291 -7.52 -15.50 1.80
N THR A 292 -6.65 -16.01 2.67
CA THR A 292 -5.22 -16.19 2.36
C THR A 292 -4.89 -17.57 1.78
N GLY A 293 -5.81 -18.52 1.87
CA GLY A 293 -5.67 -19.85 1.29
C GLY A 293 -5.72 -19.85 -0.23
N PRO A 294 -5.37 -20.98 -0.88
CA PRO A 294 -5.49 -21.11 -2.32
C PRO A 294 -6.96 -21.03 -2.78
N SER A 295 -7.23 -20.30 -3.87
CA SER A 295 -8.59 -20.18 -4.43
C SER A 295 -9.16 -21.48 -5.00
N LYS A 296 -8.28 -22.40 -5.41
CA LYS A 296 -8.58 -23.75 -5.90
C LYS A 296 -7.43 -24.68 -5.50
N LYS A 297 -7.67 -26.00 -5.45
CA LYS A 297 -6.61 -27.00 -5.28
C LYS A 297 -5.52 -26.75 -6.33
N ASN A 298 -4.26 -26.68 -5.89
CA ASN A 298 -3.08 -26.40 -6.72
C ASN A 298 -3.01 -25.00 -7.38
N SER A 299 -3.76 -24.00 -6.90
CA SER A 299 -3.59 -22.62 -7.37
C SER A 299 -2.13 -22.16 -7.26
N PRO A 300 -1.50 -21.65 -8.34
CA PRO A 300 -0.08 -21.31 -8.35
C PRO A 300 0.26 -20.10 -7.47
N ILE A 301 -0.75 -19.29 -7.14
CA ILE A 301 -0.69 -18.15 -6.22
C ILE A 301 -1.86 -18.30 -5.24
N HIS A 302 -1.57 -18.10 -3.95
CA HIS A 302 -2.56 -18.16 -2.89
C HIS A 302 -3.35 -16.86 -2.78
N GLY A 303 -4.61 -16.97 -2.38
CA GLY A 303 -5.53 -15.87 -2.22
C GLY A 303 -6.90 -16.24 -2.77
N GLY A 304 -7.91 -16.17 -1.91
CA GLY A 304 -9.27 -16.54 -2.21
C GLY A 304 -10.20 -15.36 -2.46
N ASP A 305 -11.46 -15.58 -2.14
CA ASP A 305 -12.49 -14.57 -2.20
C ASP A 305 -12.41 -13.60 -1.02
N TYR A 306 -13.30 -12.61 -1.02
CA TYR A 306 -13.45 -11.74 0.14
C TYR A 306 -13.99 -12.53 1.32
N PHE A 307 -13.53 -12.21 2.53
CA PHE A 307 -14.14 -12.77 3.72
C PHE A 307 -15.64 -12.41 3.77
N LYS A 308 -16.50 -13.40 4.04
CA LYS A 308 -17.94 -13.16 4.26
C LYS A 308 -18.20 -12.25 5.46
N LYS A 309 -17.46 -12.51 6.55
CA LYS A 309 -17.36 -11.66 7.74
C LYS A 309 -15.90 -11.35 7.95
N GLU A 310 -15.53 -10.07 7.93
CA GLU A 310 -14.12 -9.73 8.11
C GLU A 310 -13.62 -10.25 9.46
N PRO A 311 -12.44 -10.90 9.50
CA PRO A 311 -11.83 -11.23 10.77
C PRO A 311 -11.62 -9.94 11.57
N SER A 312 -11.73 -10.04 12.90
CA SER A 312 -11.45 -8.89 13.78
C SER A 312 -10.13 -8.26 13.36
N SER A 313 -10.10 -6.91 13.25
CA SER A 313 -8.96 -6.21 12.66
C SER A 313 -7.73 -6.43 13.54
N LYS A 314 -6.91 -7.40 13.17
CA LYS A 314 -5.58 -7.55 13.78
C LYS A 314 -4.82 -6.24 13.49
N ARG A 315 -4.13 -5.72 14.50
CA ARG A 315 -3.19 -4.60 14.31
C ARG A 315 -2.19 -4.96 13.22
N PRO A 316 -1.66 -3.95 12.47
CA PRO A 316 -0.57 -4.22 11.55
C PRO A 316 0.60 -4.86 12.32
N LYS A 317 1.39 -5.71 11.65
CA LYS A 317 2.55 -6.37 12.27
C LYS A 317 3.64 -5.37 12.67
N VAL A 318 3.67 -4.23 11.99
CA VAL A 318 4.61 -3.13 12.24
C VAL A 318 3.82 -1.84 12.41
N GLU A 319 4.21 -1.02 13.39
CA GLU A 319 3.55 0.25 13.67
C GLU A 319 3.93 1.31 12.62
N PRO A 320 3.01 2.23 12.27
CA PRO A 320 3.29 3.34 11.37
C PRO A 320 4.54 4.15 11.75
N PRO A 321 5.23 4.76 10.78
CA PRO A 321 6.30 5.72 11.08
C PRO A 321 5.76 6.93 11.84
N THR A 322 6.59 7.56 12.65
CA THR A 322 6.24 8.77 13.42
C THR A 322 6.40 10.06 12.61
N SER A 323 7.41 10.11 11.75
CA SER A 323 7.60 11.22 10.82
C SER A 323 6.57 11.11 9.71
N GLY A 324 5.76 12.14 9.47
CA GLY A 324 4.83 12.26 8.33
C GLY A 324 5.49 12.29 6.94
N SER A 325 6.67 11.67 6.83
CA SER A 325 7.47 11.49 5.62
C SER A 325 6.67 10.67 4.60
N PRO A 326 6.44 11.20 3.37
CA PRO A 326 5.81 10.46 2.29
C PRO A 326 6.53 9.15 2.00
N ARG A 327 7.87 9.18 2.04
CA ARG A 327 8.71 8.03 1.74
C ARG A 327 8.60 6.95 2.78
N ASP A 328 8.73 7.27 4.07
CA ASP A 328 8.67 6.26 5.14
C ASP A 328 7.28 5.65 5.24
N THR A 329 6.24 6.46 5.00
CA THR A 329 4.86 5.99 4.92
C THR A 329 4.69 4.96 3.79
N ALA A 330 5.17 5.29 2.59
CA ALA A 330 5.10 4.39 1.44
C ALA A 330 5.97 3.13 1.63
N LEU A 331 7.18 3.28 2.16
CA LEU A 331 8.08 2.19 2.52
C LEU A 331 7.41 1.23 3.50
N HIS A 332 6.80 1.75 4.56
CA HIS A 332 6.10 0.96 5.58
C HIS A 332 4.93 0.16 4.98
N ILE A 333 4.08 0.80 4.16
CA ILE A 333 2.90 0.14 3.56
C ILE A 333 3.33 -0.96 2.57
N THR A 334 4.41 -0.75 1.83
CA THR A 334 4.82 -1.62 0.71
C THR A 334 5.89 -2.65 1.04
N GLU A 335 6.48 -2.60 2.24
CA GLU A 335 7.47 -3.57 2.72
C GLU A 335 7.05 -5.04 2.57
N PRO A 336 5.78 -5.46 2.80
CA PRO A 336 5.35 -6.84 2.58
C PRO A 336 5.56 -7.36 1.14
N PHE A 337 5.70 -6.47 0.16
CA PHE A 337 5.92 -6.80 -1.26
C PHE A 337 7.39 -6.82 -1.65
N ARG A 338 8.30 -6.77 -0.67
CA ARG A 338 9.74 -6.86 -0.88
C ARG A 338 10.30 -8.10 -0.19
N ALA A 339 11.25 -8.74 -0.84
CA ALA A 339 12.00 -9.84 -0.28
C ALA A 339 13.11 -9.30 0.65
N PRO A 340 13.37 -9.96 1.78
CA PRO A 340 14.50 -9.63 2.64
C PRO A 340 15.84 -9.64 1.88
N ARG A 341 16.71 -8.68 2.16
CA ARG A 341 18.02 -8.56 1.50
C ARG A 341 19.08 -9.32 2.28
N ARG A 342 20.07 -9.83 1.53
CA ARG A 342 21.34 -10.27 2.14
C ARG A 342 21.94 -9.03 2.80
N THR A 343 22.19 -9.14 4.10
CA THR A 343 22.85 -8.11 4.89
C THR A 343 24.34 -8.16 4.66
#